data_AF-W9QIH7-F1
#
_entry.id   AF-W9QIH7-F1
#
_cell.length_a   1.000
_cell.length_b   1.000
_cell.length_c   1.000
_cell.angle_alpha   90.00
_cell.angle_beta   90.00
_cell.angle_gamma   90.00
#
_symmetry.space_group_name_H-M   'P 1'
#
loop_
_entity.id
_entity.type
_entity.pdbx_description
1 polymer ?
#
loop_
_entity_poly.entity_id
_entity_poly.type
_entity_poly.pdbx_seq_one_letter_code
_entity_poly.pdbx_strand_id
1 'polypeptide(L)'
;MMVILTVYAFLWGRLYLALSGIEGSALSNYSNKALSTILNQQFIIQLGLFTALPMIVENSLEHGFLQAVWDLLTMQLQLSSVFYTFSMGTRTHFFGRTILHGGAKYRATGRGFVVQHKSFAENYRLYARSHFIKAIELGLILIVYASHNAVAKDMFVYIALTISSWFLIASWIMAPFVFNPSGFDWLKTVDDFDDFMNWIWFRGSVFAKAEQSWERWWYEEQDHLRTTGLWGKLLEVILDLRFFFFQYGIVYQLDIASGNKSIIVYLLSWIYVLVAFGIYVVIAYARDRYVAKEHIYYRLVQFLVIILGILVIIALLKFTNFNFMDIFTSLLAFIPTGWGMILICQVLRSFLQSTIL
;
A
#
# COMPACT_ATOMS: atom_id res chain seq x y z
N MET A 1 -18.35 -1.59 3.20
CA MET A 1 -17.71 -2.53 2.25
C MET A 1 -17.83 -2.05 0.80
N MET A 2 -19.03 -1.96 0.22
CA MET A 2 -19.20 -1.61 -1.20
C MET A 2 -18.49 -0.32 -1.60
N VAL A 3 -18.58 0.73 -0.79
CA VAL A 3 -17.90 2.00 -1.04
C VAL A 3 -16.38 1.83 -1.21
N ILE A 4 -15.70 1.08 -0.34
CA ILE A 4 -14.26 0.85 -0.46
C ILE A 4 -13.94 0.00 -1.69
N LEU A 5 -14.74 -1.03 -1.98
CA LEU A 5 -14.55 -1.85 -3.17
C LEU A 5 -14.70 -1.03 -4.46
N THR A 6 -15.66 -0.12 -4.51
CA THR A 6 -15.84 0.80 -5.64
C THR A 6 -14.66 1.74 -5.80
N VAL A 7 -14.12 2.30 -4.71
CA VAL A 7 -12.89 3.12 -4.76
C VAL A 7 -11.71 2.33 -5.29
N TYR A 8 -11.52 1.10 -4.81
CA TYR A 8 -10.47 0.20 -5.31
C TYR A 8 -10.64 -0.11 -6.80
N ALA A 9 -11.84 -0.52 -7.22
CA ALA A 9 -12.14 -0.82 -8.62
C ALA A 9 -11.94 0.41 -9.52
N PHE A 10 -12.34 1.59 -9.03
CA PHE A 10 -12.16 2.85 -9.75
C PHE A 10 -10.68 3.20 -9.92
N LEU A 11 -9.89 3.22 -8.84
CA LEU A 11 -8.48 3.61 -8.90
C LEU A 11 -7.64 2.62 -9.71
N TRP A 12 -7.85 1.31 -9.51
CA TRP A 12 -7.17 0.29 -10.30
C TRP A 12 -7.59 0.32 -11.78
N GLY A 13 -8.88 0.53 -12.07
CA GLY A 13 -9.37 0.69 -13.43
C GLY A 13 -8.76 1.91 -14.12
N ARG A 14 -8.67 3.04 -13.42
CA ARG A 14 -8.02 4.26 -13.91
C ARG A 14 -6.55 4.07 -14.19
N LEU A 15 -5.83 3.44 -13.28
CA LEU A 15 -4.42 3.12 -13.46
C LEU A 15 -4.21 2.27 -14.72
N TYR A 16 -5.03 1.24 -14.90
CA TYR A 16 -4.96 0.36 -16.06
C TYR A 16 -5.21 1.12 -17.37
N LEU A 17 -6.22 2.00 -17.42
CA LEU A 17 -6.52 2.82 -18.60
C LEU A 17 -5.40 3.83 -18.91
N ALA A 18 -4.76 4.39 -17.89
CA ALA A 18 -3.63 5.30 -18.04
C ALA A 18 -2.39 4.57 -18.56
N LEU A 19 -2.02 3.43 -17.96
CA LEU A 19 -0.82 2.68 -18.33
C LEU A 19 -0.95 1.97 -19.69
N SER A 20 -2.15 1.53 -20.08
CA SER A 20 -2.40 0.93 -21.40
C SER A 20 -2.37 1.93 -22.55
N GLY A 21 -2.45 3.24 -22.26
CA GLY A 21 -2.53 4.30 -23.28
C GLY A 21 -3.91 4.40 -23.94
N ILE A 22 -4.90 3.61 -23.51
CA ILE A 22 -6.29 3.67 -24.01
C ILE A 22 -6.88 5.06 -23.73
N GLU A 23 -6.65 5.61 -22.54
CA GLU A 23 -7.15 6.94 -22.18
C GLU A 23 -6.59 8.03 -23.09
N GLY A 24 -5.27 8.01 -23.37
CA GLY A 24 -4.64 8.92 -24.31
C GLY A 24 -5.19 8.80 -25.73
N SER A 25 -5.42 7.57 -26.21
CA SER A 25 -6.04 7.34 -27.52
C SER A 25 -7.52 7.72 -27.59
N ALA A 26 -8.25 7.63 -26.47
CA ALA A 26 -9.66 8.01 -26.41
C ALA A 26 -9.85 9.52 -26.46
N LEU A 27 -8.89 10.29 -25.92
CA LEU A 27 -8.93 11.75 -25.92
C LEU A 27 -8.47 12.36 -27.24
N SER A 28 -7.53 11.71 -27.95
CA SER A 28 -7.12 12.15 -29.28
C SER A 28 -8.19 11.89 -30.35
N ASN A 29 -9.03 10.86 -30.16
CA ASN A 29 -10.12 10.52 -31.05
C ASN A 29 -11.43 11.24 -30.65
N TYR A 30 -11.65 12.43 -31.23
CA TYR A 30 -12.87 13.24 -31.06
C TYR A 30 -14.21 12.53 -31.37
N SER A 31 -14.17 11.37 -32.04
CA SER A 31 -15.37 10.66 -32.49
C SER A 31 -16.15 9.97 -31.36
N ASN A 32 -15.53 9.70 -30.20
CA ASN A 32 -16.16 8.93 -29.14
C ASN A 32 -16.45 9.77 -27.88
N LYS A 33 -17.30 10.79 -28.06
CA LYS A 33 -17.74 11.71 -26.99
C LYS A 33 -18.32 10.98 -25.79
N ALA A 34 -19.01 9.85 -25.99
CA ALA A 34 -19.54 9.02 -24.91
C ALA A 34 -18.42 8.43 -24.04
N LEU A 35 -17.38 7.86 -24.66
CA LEU A 35 -16.22 7.32 -23.94
C LEU A 35 -15.46 8.44 -23.20
N SER A 36 -15.21 9.58 -23.85
CA SER A 36 -14.60 10.75 -23.20
C SER A 36 -15.47 11.26 -22.04
N THR A 37 -16.79 11.25 -22.17
CA THR A 37 -17.71 11.67 -21.09
C THR A 37 -17.67 10.68 -19.93
N ILE A 38 -17.64 9.36 -20.17
CA ILE A 38 -17.53 8.34 -19.12
C ILE A 38 -16.16 8.42 -18.41
N LEU A 39 -15.08 8.67 -19.16
CA LEU A 39 -13.75 8.90 -18.62
C LEU A 39 -13.63 10.24 -17.89
N ASN A 40 -14.43 11.24 -18.25
CA ASN A 40 -14.48 12.49 -17.49
C ASN A 40 -15.56 12.45 -16.41
N GLN A 41 -16.40 11.41 -16.37
CA GLN A 41 -17.47 11.28 -15.40
C GLN A 41 -16.83 11.07 -14.04
N GLN A 42 -16.86 12.17 -13.32
CA GLN A 42 -16.25 12.37 -12.04
C GLN A 42 -17.00 11.50 -11.04
N PHE A 43 -16.32 10.49 -10.49
CA PHE A 43 -16.79 9.82 -9.28
C PHE A 43 -16.54 10.78 -8.10
N ILE A 44 -17.27 11.91 -8.08
CA ILE A 44 -17.41 12.82 -6.91
C ILE A 44 -18.02 12.04 -5.73
N ILE A 45 -18.65 10.92 -6.03
CA ILE A 45 -19.24 9.99 -5.08
C ILE A 45 -18.09 9.21 -4.44
N GLN A 46 -17.78 9.40 -3.15
CA GLN A 46 -17.85 8.28 -2.18
C GLN A 46 -17.18 8.48 -0.81
N LEU A 47 -16.31 9.46 -0.58
CA LEU A 47 -15.38 9.32 0.56
C LEU A 47 -15.70 10.15 1.82
N GLY A 48 -16.87 10.79 1.92
CA GLY A 48 -17.33 11.32 3.22
C GLY A 48 -18.38 12.42 3.12
N LEU A 49 -18.16 13.42 2.27
CA LEU A 49 -19.04 14.60 2.17
C LEU A 49 -20.41 14.28 1.54
N PHE A 50 -20.44 13.55 0.43
CA PHE A 50 -21.71 13.17 -0.21
C PHE A 50 -22.43 12.00 0.50
N THR A 51 -21.70 11.13 1.21
CA THR A 51 -22.33 10.10 2.07
C THR A 51 -22.99 10.73 3.31
N ALA A 52 -22.59 11.94 3.69
CA ALA A 52 -23.23 12.73 4.73
C ALA A 52 -24.45 13.52 4.22
N LEU A 53 -24.69 13.60 2.90
CA LEU A 53 -25.85 14.34 2.38
C LEU A 53 -27.19 13.79 2.87
N PRO A 54 -27.45 12.46 2.88
CA PRO A 54 -28.69 11.94 3.45
C PRO A 54 -28.89 12.42 4.89
N MET A 55 -27.83 12.39 5.70
CA MET A 55 -27.84 12.85 7.09
C MET A 55 -28.05 14.37 7.20
N ILE A 56 -27.45 15.18 6.31
CA ILE A 56 -27.67 16.64 6.28
C ILE A 56 -29.12 16.95 5.92
N VAL A 57 -29.69 16.24 4.95
CA VAL A 57 -31.09 16.39 4.52
C VAL A 57 -32.04 15.99 5.65
N GLU A 58 -31.82 14.84 6.28
CA GLU A 58 -32.58 14.36 7.43
C GLU A 58 -32.52 15.37 8.58
N ASN A 59 -31.33 15.82 8.97
CA ASN A 59 -31.16 16.78 10.04
C ASN A 59 -31.79 18.16 9.70
N SER A 60 -31.77 18.56 8.43
CA SER A 60 -32.43 19.79 7.97
C SER A 60 -33.96 19.70 8.08
N LEU A 61 -34.53 18.51 7.86
CA LEU A 61 -35.97 18.27 7.97
C LEU A 61 -36.40 18.18 9.44
N GLU A 62 -35.58 17.58 10.31
CA GLU A 62 -35.92 17.37 11.72
C GLU A 62 -35.68 18.59 12.61
N HIS A 63 -34.52 19.24 12.45
CA HIS A 63 -34.05 20.30 13.37
C HIS A 63 -33.96 21.69 12.70
N GLY A 64 -34.25 21.77 11.41
CA GLY A 64 -34.18 23.00 10.61
C GLY A 64 -32.82 23.22 9.96
N PHE A 65 -32.82 23.94 8.82
CA PHE A 65 -31.64 24.10 7.96
C PHE A 65 -30.42 24.72 8.66
N LEU A 66 -30.61 25.79 9.44
CA LEU A 66 -29.50 26.48 10.10
C LEU A 66 -28.83 25.58 11.14
N GLN A 67 -29.63 24.84 11.92
CA GLN A 67 -29.11 23.88 12.89
C GLN A 67 -28.34 22.76 12.18
N ALA A 68 -28.87 22.23 11.08
CA ALA A 68 -28.19 21.19 10.31
C ALA A 68 -26.83 21.64 9.74
N VAL A 69 -26.71 22.90 9.31
CA VAL A 69 -25.43 23.48 8.87
C VAL A 69 -24.46 23.61 10.05
N TRP A 70 -24.93 24.06 11.21
CA TRP A 70 -24.10 24.17 12.41
C TRP A 70 -23.60 22.81 12.90
N ASP A 71 -24.47 21.80 12.92
CA ASP A 71 -24.11 20.44 13.27
C ASP A 71 -23.10 19.87 12.28
N LEU A 72 -23.28 20.11 10.98
CA LEU A 72 -22.32 19.69 9.96
C LEU A 72 -20.93 20.29 10.21
N LEU A 73 -20.85 21.60 10.48
CA LEU A 73 -19.58 22.26 10.79
C LEU A 73 -18.94 21.67 12.05
N THR A 74 -19.74 21.45 13.09
CA THR A 74 -19.29 20.85 14.36
C THR A 74 -18.72 19.45 14.13
N MET A 75 -19.41 18.62 13.33
CA MET A 75 -18.94 17.29 12.97
C MET A 75 -17.61 17.32 12.20
N GLN A 76 -17.41 18.28 11.29
CA GLN A 76 -16.15 18.42 10.58
C GLN A 76 -15.01 18.88 11.50
N LEU A 77 -15.26 19.81 12.42
CA LEU A 77 -14.28 20.25 13.42
C LEU A 77 -13.87 19.12 14.38
N GLN A 78 -14.78 18.21 14.68
CA GLN A 78 -14.51 16.98 15.45
C GLN A 78 -13.84 15.88 14.60
N LEU A 79 -13.52 16.15 13.34
CA LEU A 79 -12.91 15.22 12.40
C LEU A 79 -13.74 13.95 12.16
N SER A 80 -15.08 14.07 12.23
CA SER A 80 -16.01 12.96 12.05
C SER A 80 -15.83 12.27 10.69
N SER A 81 -15.52 13.03 9.63
CA SER A 81 -15.24 12.47 8.30
C SER A 81 -13.98 11.59 8.28
N VAL A 82 -12.93 11.99 9.01
CA VAL A 82 -11.69 11.20 9.15
C VAL A 82 -11.97 9.92 9.96
N PHE A 83 -12.71 10.05 11.05
CA PHE A 83 -13.11 8.89 11.85
C PHE A 83 -13.99 7.92 11.06
N TYR A 84 -14.96 8.43 10.31
CA TYR A 84 -15.88 7.62 9.52
C TYR A 84 -15.16 6.83 8.42
N THR A 85 -14.27 7.47 7.65
CA THR A 85 -13.49 6.79 6.60
C THR A 85 -12.57 5.72 7.17
N PHE A 86 -11.94 6.00 8.32
CA PHE A 86 -11.14 5.03 9.05
C PHE A 86 -11.97 3.84 9.56
N SER A 87 -13.10 4.11 10.21
CA SER A 87 -14.03 3.09 10.69
C SER A 87 -14.57 2.20 9.55
N MET A 88 -14.88 2.81 8.39
CA MET A 88 -15.28 2.07 7.20
C MET A 88 -14.17 1.13 6.69
N GLY A 89 -12.91 1.57 6.76
CA GLY A 89 -11.71 0.79 6.45
C GLY A 89 -11.60 -0.46 7.31
N THR A 90 -11.69 -0.27 8.63
CA THR A 90 -11.68 -1.35 9.63
C THR A 90 -12.78 -2.37 9.35
N ARG A 91 -14.03 -1.91 9.24
CA ARG A 91 -15.19 -2.78 8.99
C ARG A 91 -15.03 -3.57 7.71
N THR A 92 -14.61 -2.93 6.63
CA THR A 92 -14.48 -3.58 5.33
C THR A 92 -13.34 -4.59 5.30
N HIS A 93 -12.19 -4.29 5.91
CA HIS A 93 -11.08 -5.22 5.97
C HIS A 93 -11.45 -6.50 6.72
N PHE A 94 -11.97 -6.39 7.94
CA PHE A 94 -12.26 -7.58 8.76
C PHE A 94 -13.49 -8.34 8.26
N PHE A 95 -14.51 -7.64 7.77
CA PHE A 95 -15.66 -8.31 7.15
C PHE A 95 -15.26 -9.05 5.86
N GLY A 96 -14.43 -8.43 5.00
CA GLY A 96 -13.90 -9.09 3.80
C GLY A 96 -13.03 -10.30 4.13
N ARG A 97 -12.19 -10.21 5.18
CA ARG A 97 -11.38 -11.33 5.67
C ARG A 97 -12.26 -12.51 6.12
N THR A 98 -13.34 -12.24 6.86
CA THR A 98 -14.29 -13.29 7.26
C THR A 98 -15.01 -13.90 6.05
N ILE A 99 -15.32 -13.14 5.01
CA ILE A 99 -15.90 -13.69 3.77
C ILE A 99 -14.92 -14.62 3.05
N LEU A 100 -13.65 -14.22 2.90
CA LEU A 100 -12.66 -14.95 2.12
C LEU A 100 -12.09 -16.19 2.83
N HIS A 101 -11.93 -16.10 4.16
CA HIS A 101 -11.21 -17.11 4.95
C HIS A 101 -12.06 -17.78 6.02
N GLY A 102 -13.21 -17.21 6.35
CA GLY A 102 -13.97 -17.58 7.54
C GLY A 102 -13.28 -17.14 8.84
N GLY A 103 -13.92 -17.49 9.96
CA GLY A 103 -13.41 -17.23 11.31
C GLY A 103 -13.67 -15.81 11.83
N ALA A 104 -13.55 -15.69 13.15
CA ALA A 104 -13.60 -14.44 13.87
C ALA A 104 -12.52 -14.46 14.96
N LYS A 105 -11.75 -13.37 15.07
CA LYS A 105 -10.77 -13.20 16.14
C LYS A 105 -11.31 -12.14 17.10
N TYR A 106 -11.57 -12.52 18.34
CA TYR A 106 -11.90 -11.55 19.38
C TYR A 106 -10.65 -10.73 19.71
N ARG A 107 -10.82 -9.41 19.73
CA ARG A 107 -9.82 -8.46 20.23
C ARG A 107 -10.43 -7.77 21.45
N ALA A 108 -9.82 -7.99 22.61
CA ALA A 108 -10.26 -7.33 23.83
C ALA A 108 -10.08 -5.82 23.69
N THR A 109 -11.15 -5.06 23.88
CA THR A 109 -11.13 -3.58 23.86
C THR A 109 -10.58 -2.98 25.16
N GLY A 110 -10.26 -3.84 26.15
CA GLY A 110 -9.83 -3.43 27.48
C GLY A 110 -10.92 -2.75 28.30
N ARG A 111 -10.66 -2.57 29.60
CA ARG A 111 -11.40 -1.70 30.52
C ARG A 111 -10.44 -0.63 31.06
N GLY A 112 -9.78 0.09 30.15
CA GLY A 112 -8.78 1.10 30.49
C GLY A 112 -9.35 2.52 30.52
N PHE A 113 -8.54 3.48 30.96
CA PHE A 113 -8.84 4.89 30.77
C PHE A 113 -8.85 5.22 29.27
N VAL A 114 -9.91 5.88 28.81
CA VAL A 114 -10.14 6.24 27.39
C VAL A 114 -9.05 7.20 26.87
N VAL A 115 -8.33 7.88 27.77
CA VAL A 115 -7.31 8.90 27.47
C VAL A 115 -5.89 8.34 27.69
N GLN A 116 -5.59 7.16 27.15
CA GLN A 116 -4.24 6.59 27.20
C GLN A 116 -3.58 6.64 25.82
N HIS A 117 -2.33 7.12 25.79
CA HIS A 117 -1.48 7.05 24.61
C HIS A 117 -1.21 5.59 24.22
N LYS A 118 -1.35 5.28 22.93
CA LYS A 118 -1.01 4.00 22.31
C LYS A 118 0.30 4.13 21.54
N SER A 119 1.27 3.26 21.83
CA SER A 119 2.56 3.33 21.13
C SER A 119 2.42 3.03 19.65
N PHE A 120 3.34 3.56 18.84
CA PHE A 120 3.38 3.30 17.41
C PHE A 120 3.43 1.79 17.09
N ALA A 121 4.16 0.98 17.88
CA ALA A 121 4.18 -0.47 17.70
C ALA A 121 2.80 -1.11 17.88
N GLU A 122 1.99 -0.66 18.84
CA GLU A 122 0.60 -1.13 18.99
C GLU A 122 -0.27 -0.70 17.80
N ASN A 123 -0.20 0.58 17.41
CA ASN A 123 -0.95 1.11 16.26
C ASN A 123 -0.59 0.39 14.96
N TYR A 124 0.69 0.14 14.71
CA TYR A 124 1.17 -0.61 13.55
C TYR A 124 0.60 -2.02 13.54
N ARG A 125 0.67 -2.74 14.67
CA ARG A 125 0.14 -4.11 14.77
C ARG A 125 -1.37 -4.20 14.50
N LEU A 126 -2.13 -3.18 14.88
CA LEU A 126 -3.57 -3.11 14.69
C LEU A 126 -3.97 -2.70 13.27
N TYR A 127 -3.25 -1.75 12.67
CA TYR A 127 -3.70 -1.05 11.48
C TYR A 127 -2.85 -1.26 10.22
N ALA A 128 -1.71 -1.96 10.31
CA ALA A 128 -0.83 -2.18 9.15
C ALA A 128 -1.55 -2.82 7.95
N ARG A 129 -2.23 -3.96 8.14
CA ARG A 129 -2.94 -4.68 7.05
C ARG A 129 -4.28 -4.07 6.66
N SER A 130 -4.95 -3.44 7.63
CA SER A 130 -6.30 -2.90 7.43
C SER A 130 -6.30 -1.50 6.82
N HIS A 131 -5.27 -0.69 7.09
CA HIS A 131 -5.19 0.71 6.67
C HIS A 131 -3.85 1.07 6.02
N PHE A 132 -2.70 0.93 6.71
CA PHE A 132 -1.45 1.53 6.23
C PHE A 132 -0.99 0.98 4.89
N ILE A 133 -0.90 -0.34 4.74
CA ILE A 133 -0.51 -0.98 3.48
C ILE A 133 -1.48 -0.62 2.35
N LYS A 134 -2.79 -0.58 2.67
CA LYS A 134 -3.83 -0.23 1.72
C LYS A 134 -3.76 1.23 1.29
N ALA A 135 -3.48 2.14 2.22
CA ALA A 135 -3.29 3.57 1.95
C ALA A 135 -2.05 3.81 1.10
N ILE A 136 -0.95 3.09 1.36
CA ILE A 136 0.27 3.12 0.53
C ILE A 136 -0.03 2.60 -0.87
N GLU A 137 -0.77 1.49 -1.01
CA GLU A 137 -1.21 0.95 -2.31
C GLU A 137 -1.99 2.01 -3.11
N LEU A 138 -3.03 2.62 -2.52
CA LEU A 138 -3.83 3.63 -3.21
C LEU A 138 -3.02 4.91 -3.50
N GLY A 139 -2.14 5.33 -2.60
CA GLY A 139 -1.24 6.46 -2.82
C GLY A 139 -0.28 6.22 -3.96
N LEU A 140 0.27 5.01 -4.07
CA LEU A 140 1.13 4.62 -5.18
C LEU A 140 0.37 4.64 -6.51
N ILE A 141 -0.88 4.15 -6.53
CA ILE A 141 -1.75 4.26 -7.72
C ILE A 141 -1.89 5.73 -8.16
N LEU A 142 -2.21 6.63 -7.23
CA LEU A 142 -2.41 8.05 -7.54
C LEU A 142 -1.13 8.72 -8.03
N ILE A 143 0.03 8.41 -7.43
CA ILE A 143 1.33 8.92 -7.87
C ILE A 143 1.64 8.45 -9.29
N VAL A 144 1.47 7.16 -9.58
CA VAL A 144 1.73 6.59 -10.92
C VAL A 144 0.74 7.16 -11.95
N TYR A 145 -0.52 7.37 -11.57
CA TYR A 145 -1.52 8.00 -12.41
C TYR A 145 -1.16 9.47 -12.72
N ALA A 146 -0.66 10.21 -11.72
CA ALA A 146 -0.22 11.59 -11.91
C ALA A 146 1.00 11.70 -12.85
N SER A 147 1.96 10.76 -12.75
CA SER A 147 3.20 10.85 -13.53
C SER A 147 3.04 10.42 -14.99
N HIS A 148 2.11 9.52 -15.31
CA HIS A 148 2.04 8.90 -16.64
C HIS A 148 0.81 9.28 -17.48
N ASN A 149 -0.12 10.07 -16.94
CA ASN A 149 -1.34 10.44 -17.68
C ASN A 149 -1.23 11.81 -18.37
N ALA A 150 -1.61 11.87 -19.65
CA ALA A 150 -1.73 13.10 -20.42
C ALA A 150 -2.86 14.03 -19.91
N VAL A 151 -3.94 13.49 -19.33
CA VAL A 151 -5.04 14.27 -18.70
C VAL A 151 -4.58 14.94 -17.43
N ALA A 152 -3.69 14.29 -16.67
CA ALA A 152 -3.14 14.82 -15.43
C ALA A 152 -2.22 16.04 -15.65
N LYS A 153 -1.92 16.41 -16.90
CA LYS A 153 -1.24 17.68 -17.21
C LYS A 153 -2.07 18.89 -16.82
N ASP A 154 -3.40 18.78 -16.80
CA ASP A 154 -4.25 19.78 -16.15
C ASP A 154 -4.33 19.47 -14.64
N MET A 155 -3.56 20.26 -13.88
CA MET A 155 -3.47 20.16 -12.43
C MET A 155 -4.84 20.28 -11.74
N PHE A 156 -5.74 21.11 -12.26
CA PHE A 156 -7.06 21.31 -11.67
C PHE A 156 -7.93 20.06 -11.84
N VAL A 157 -7.92 19.48 -13.04
CA VAL A 157 -8.66 18.25 -13.34
C VAL A 157 -8.15 17.08 -12.47
N TYR A 158 -6.83 16.92 -12.36
CA TYR A 158 -6.23 15.88 -11.51
C TYR A 158 -6.63 16.04 -10.02
N ILE A 159 -6.51 17.25 -9.47
CA ILE A 159 -6.87 17.52 -8.08
C ILE A 159 -8.35 17.23 -7.85
N ALA A 160 -9.23 17.77 -8.70
CA ALA A 160 -10.67 17.57 -8.58
C ALA A 160 -11.06 16.09 -8.67
N LEU A 161 -10.36 15.28 -9.47
CA LEU A 161 -10.60 13.84 -9.59
C LEU A 161 -10.10 13.02 -8.39
N THR A 162 -9.00 13.43 -7.76
CA THR A 162 -8.26 12.57 -6.81
C THR A 162 -8.34 13.05 -5.36
N ILE A 163 -8.86 14.25 -5.09
CA ILE A 163 -8.92 14.83 -3.74
C ILE A 163 -9.65 13.93 -2.74
N SER A 164 -10.73 13.28 -3.15
CA SER A 164 -11.49 12.34 -2.32
C SER A 164 -10.65 11.11 -1.94
N SER A 165 -9.87 10.60 -2.90
CA SER A 165 -8.98 9.45 -2.71
C SER A 165 -7.78 9.80 -1.82
N TRP A 166 -7.20 10.98 -2.01
CA TRP A 166 -6.17 11.52 -1.12
C TRP A 166 -6.70 11.74 0.29
N PHE A 167 -7.94 12.22 0.44
CA PHE A 167 -8.59 12.36 1.75
C PHE A 167 -8.77 11.00 2.45
N LEU A 168 -9.16 9.94 1.72
CA LEU A 168 -9.21 8.58 2.27
C LEU A 168 -7.83 8.10 2.72
N ILE A 169 -6.80 8.25 1.87
CA ILE A 169 -5.43 7.84 2.17
C ILE A 169 -4.93 8.57 3.42
N ALA A 170 -5.09 9.89 3.47
CA ALA A 170 -4.72 10.71 4.61
C ALA A 170 -5.47 10.27 5.87
N SER A 171 -6.77 9.99 5.76
CA SER A 171 -7.56 9.54 6.92
C SER A 171 -7.09 8.17 7.44
N TRP A 172 -6.77 7.23 6.55
CA TRP A 172 -6.28 5.90 6.92
C TRP A 172 -4.90 5.91 7.57
N ILE A 173 -4.03 6.84 7.17
CA ILE A 173 -2.71 7.00 7.76
C ILE A 173 -2.80 7.78 9.06
N MET A 174 -3.53 8.90 9.09
CA MET A 174 -3.46 9.86 10.18
C MET A 174 -4.38 9.56 11.36
N ALA A 175 -5.52 8.88 11.15
CA ALA A 175 -6.50 8.66 12.21
C ALA A 175 -5.92 7.96 13.48
N PRO A 176 -5.05 6.93 13.38
CA PRO A 176 -4.41 6.33 14.56
C PRO A 176 -3.53 7.28 15.37
N PHE A 177 -3.12 8.42 14.81
CA PHE A 177 -2.30 9.43 15.50
C PHE A 177 -3.14 10.59 15.99
N VAL A 178 -4.07 11.07 15.17
CA VAL A 178 -4.96 12.19 15.48
C VAL A 178 -5.89 11.88 16.65
N PHE A 179 -6.40 10.64 16.72
CA PHE A 179 -7.27 10.19 17.82
C PHE A 179 -6.50 9.54 18.97
N ASN A 180 -5.16 9.63 18.97
CA ASN A 180 -4.31 9.09 20.01
C ASN A 180 -3.83 10.22 20.93
N PRO A 181 -4.15 10.18 22.25
CA PRO A 181 -3.64 11.16 23.20
C PRO A 181 -2.12 11.30 23.09
N SER A 182 -1.59 12.52 23.05
CA SER A 182 -0.16 12.79 22.87
C SER A 182 0.46 12.19 21.59
N GLY A 183 -0.35 11.85 20.58
CA GLY A 183 0.12 11.21 19.34
C GLY A 183 1.07 12.07 18.48
N PHE A 184 1.14 13.38 18.75
CA PHE A 184 2.07 14.32 18.09
C PHE A 184 3.05 14.97 19.07
N ASP A 185 3.14 14.48 20.30
CA ASP A 185 4.16 14.94 21.23
C ASP A 185 5.54 14.42 20.80
N TRP A 186 6.53 15.32 20.72
CA TRP A 186 7.86 14.98 20.21
C TRP A 186 8.57 13.94 21.09
N LEU A 187 8.54 14.10 22.40
CA LEU A 187 9.20 13.16 23.32
C LEU A 187 8.56 11.78 23.22
N LYS A 188 7.23 11.73 23.16
CA LYS A 188 6.51 10.47 22.91
C LYS A 188 6.82 9.84 21.58
N THR A 189 6.99 10.65 20.53
CA THR A 189 7.35 10.15 19.21
C THR A 189 8.73 9.49 19.21
N VAL A 190 9.70 10.06 19.94
CA VAL A 190 11.04 9.47 20.10
C VAL A 190 10.97 8.17 20.90
N ASP A 191 10.26 8.17 22.04
CA ASP A 191 10.04 6.95 22.85
C ASP A 191 9.40 5.82 22.00
N ASP A 192 8.37 6.16 21.22
CA ASP A 192 7.66 5.23 20.34
C ASP A 192 8.54 4.68 19.21
N PHE A 193 9.43 5.51 18.67
CA PHE A 193 10.37 5.08 17.64
C PHE A 193 11.36 4.06 18.21
N ASP A 194 11.90 4.32 19.41
CA ASP A 194 12.80 3.39 20.10
C ASP A 194 12.08 2.07 20.45
N ASP A 195 10.85 2.14 20.99
CA ASP A 195 10.00 0.96 21.24
C ASP A 195 9.75 0.16 19.96
N PHE A 196 9.40 0.85 18.87
CA PHE A 196 9.18 0.21 17.57
C PHE A 196 10.44 -0.47 17.03
N MET A 197 11.59 0.18 17.10
CA MET A 197 12.86 -0.43 16.67
C MET A 197 13.23 -1.63 17.54
N ASN A 198 13.03 -1.55 18.85
CA ASN A 198 13.23 -2.70 19.74
C ASN A 198 12.31 -3.86 19.37
N TRP A 199 11.05 -3.60 19.05
CA TRP A 199 10.07 -4.60 18.60
C TRP A 199 10.43 -5.25 17.25
N ILE A 200 10.92 -4.47 16.28
CA ILE A 200 11.39 -4.94 14.97
C ILE A 200 12.61 -5.84 15.12
N TRP A 201 13.60 -5.41 15.91
CA TRP A 201 14.89 -6.08 16.04
C TRP A 201 14.94 -7.12 17.16
N PHE A 202 13.82 -7.37 17.84
CA PHE A 202 13.74 -8.31 18.94
C PHE A 202 14.17 -9.72 18.50
N ARG A 203 15.34 -10.15 18.98
CA ARG A 203 15.88 -11.49 18.73
C ARG A 203 15.50 -12.43 19.87
N GLY A 204 14.51 -13.29 19.62
CA GLY A 204 14.38 -14.56 20.33
C GLY A 204 13.32 -14.63 21.43
N SER A 205 12.54 -15.70 21.35
CA SER A 205 12.05 -16.55 22.44
C SER A 205 10.99 -17.46 21.83
N VAL A 206 11.03 -18.77 22.14
CA VAL A 206 9.99 -19.72 21.73
C VAL A 206 8.61 -19.26 22.22
N PHE A 207 8.57 -18.47 23.31
CA PHE A 207 7.38 -17.95 23.96
C PHE A 207 7.19 -16.44 23.77
N ALA A 208 7.93 -15.79 22.86
CA ALA A 208 7.70 -14.38 22.54
C ALA A 208 6.27 -14.18 22.02
N LYS A 209 5.63 -13.09 22.49
CA LYS A 209 4.30 -12.69 22.04
C LYS A 209 4.38 -11.68 20.89
N ALA A 210 3.29 -11.49 20.15
CA ALA A 210 3.19 -10.46 19.11
C ALA A 210 3.45 -9.04 19.62
N GLU A 211 3.20 -8.74 20.90
CA GLU A 211 3.53 -7.45 21.52
C GLU A 211 5.04 -7.18 21.59
N GLN A 212 5.86 -8.23 21.63
CA GLN A 212 7.29 -8.12 21.90
C GLN A 212 8.15 -8.30 20.66
N SER A 213 7.65 -9.04 19.67
CA SER A 213 8.40 -9.40 18.47
C SER A 213 7.60 -9.19 17.20
N TRP A 214 8.18 -8.45 16.25
CA TRP A 214 7.64 -8.30 14.90
C TRP A 214 7.45 -9.64 14.19
N GLU A 215 8.40 -10.57 14.33
CA GLU A 215 8.31 -11.88 13.67
C GLU A 215 7.09 -12.67 14.17
N ARG A 216 6.83 -12.64 15.48
CA ARG A 216 5.65 -13.30 16.08
C ARG A 216 4.36 -12.66 15.63
N TRP A 217 4.29 -11.33 15.65
CA TRP A 217 3.14 -10.61 15.12
C TRP A 217 2.89 -10.93 13.64
N TRP A 218 3.95 -10.99 12.84
CA TRP A 218 3.85 -11.32 11.42
C TRP A 218 3.16 -12.67 11.26
N TYR A 219 3.67 -13.72 11.91
CA TYR A 219 3.04 -15.04 11.85
C TYR A 219 1.58 -15.05 12.35
N GLU A 220 1.29 -14.39 13.48
CA GLU A 220 -0.07 -14.29 14.00
C GLU A 220 -1.03 -13.57 13.04
N GLU A 221 -0.54 -12.55 12.33
CA GLU A 221 -1.35 -11.79 11.40
C GLU A 221 -1.76 -12.66 10.19
N GLN A 222 -0.90 -13.58 9.76
CA GLN A 222 -1.17 -14.52 8.67
C GLN A 222 -1.86 -15.83 9.09
N ASP A 223 -2.17 -16.05 10.38
CA ASP A 223 -2.72 -17.33 10.84
C ASP A 223 -4.03 -17.75 10.13
N HIS A 224 -4.83 -16.78 9.69
CA HIS A 224 -6.06 -17.03 8.91
C HIS A 224 -5.81 -17.82 7.62
N LEU A 225 -4.64 -17.68 6.99
CA LEU A 225 -4.29 -18.41 5.77
C LEU A 225 -4.09 -19.92 6.01
N ARG A 226 -3.83 -20.33 7.26
CA ARG A 226 -3.68 -21.74 7.64
C ARG A 226 -5.01 -22.49 7.56
N THR A 227 -6.10 -21.84 7.93
CA THR A 227 -7.46 -22.42 7.92
C THR A 227 -8.23 -22.12 6.64
N THR A 228 -7.65 -21.37 5.71
CA THR A 228 -8.30 -20.99 4.44
C THR A 228 -8.39 -22.17 3.48
N GLY A 229 -9.59 -22.41 2.93
CA GLY A 229 -9.82 -23.44 1.90
C GLY A 229 -9.14 -23.13 0.57
N LEU A 230 -9.11 -24.11 -0.35
CA LEU A 230 -8.42 -23.98 -1.65
C LEU A 230 -8.91 -22.78 -2.47
N TRP A 231 -10.23 -22.55 -2.53
CA TRP A 231 -10.81 -21.42 -3.25
C TRP A 231 -10.42 -20.07 -2.65
N GLY A 232 -10.36 -19.96 -1.32
CA GLY A 232 -9.90 -18.73 -0.66
C GLY A 232 -8.43 -18.44 -0.95
N LYS A 233 -7.57 -19.47 -0.94
CA LYS A 233 -6.16 -19.33 -1.32
C LYS A 233 -6.00 -18.91 -2.79
N LEU A 234 -6.79 -19.50 -3.69
CA LEU A 234 -6.79 -19.13 -5.11
C LEU A 234 -7.25 -17.68 -5.32
N LEU A 235 -8.27 -17.22 -4.59
CA LEU A 235 -8.73 -15.84 -4.65
C LEU A 235 -7.67 -14.86 -4.12
N GLU A 236 -6.96 -15.17 -3.03
CA GLU A 236 -5.82 -14.35 -2.56
C GLU A 236 -4.76 -14.21 -3.64
N VAL A 237 -4.35 -15.31 -4.28
CA VAL A 237 -3.36 -15.27 -5.37
C VAL A 237 -3.87 -14.40 -6.51
N ILE A 238 -5.13 -14.55 -6.95
CA ILE A 238 -5.72 -13.71 -8.01
C ILE A 238 -5.72 -12.24 -7.62
N LEU A 239 -6.07 -11.92 -6.37
CA LEU A 239 -6.05 -10.55 -5.89
C LEU A 239 -4.62 -10.00 -5.88
N ASP A 240 -3.63 -10.79 -5.47
CA ASP A 240 -2.22 -10.37 -5.40
C ASP A 240 -1.57 -10.21 -6.77
N LEU A 241 -2.07 -10.90 -7.81
CA LEU A 241 -1.62 -10.70 -9.19
C LEU A 241 -1.74 -9.24 -9.64
N ARG A 242 -2.62 -8.44 -9.01
CA ARG A 242 -2.77 -7.02 -9.33
C ARG A 242 -1.47 -6.22 -9.16
N PHE A 243 -0.62 -6.60 -8.22
CA PHE A 243 0.63 -5.88 -7.97
C PHE A 243 1.64 -6.00 -9.12
N PHE A 244 1.57 -7.06 -9.92
CA PHE A 244 2.43 -7.25 -11.10
C PHE A 244 2.06 -6.31 -12.26
N PHE A 245 0.83 -5.74 -12.25
CA PHE A 245 0.45 -4.73 -13.24
C PHE A 245 1.27 -3.44 -13.11
N PHE A 246 1.79 -3.11 -11.93
CA PHE A 246 2.70 -1.96 -11.77
C PHE A 246 3.95 -2.13 -12.61
N GLN A 247 4.64 -3.27 -12.48
CA GLN A 247 5.81 -3.56 -13.30
C GLN A 247 5.44 -3.65 -14.78
N TYR A 248 4.36 -4.35 -15.12
CA TYR A 248 3.93 -4.45 -16.51
C TYR A 248 3.70 -3.09 -17.17
N GLY A 249 2.96 -2.19 -16.53
CA GLY A 249 2.62 -0.91 -17.13
C GLY A 249 3.76 0.12 -17.11
N ILE A 250 4.55 0.16 -16.04
CA ILE A 250 5.60 1.17 -15.87
C ILE A 250 6.86 0.85 -16.69
N VAL A 251 7.22 -0.44 -16.85
CA VAL A 251 8.47 -0.82 -17.54
C VAL A 251 8.51 -0.34 -18.99
N TYR A 252 7.36 -0.32 -19.68
CA TYR A 252 7.27 0.19 -21.06
C TYR A 252 7.39 1.71 -21.18
N GLN A 253 7.29 2.42 -20.07
CA GLN A 253 7.34 3.88 -20.00
C GLN A 253 8.72 4.39 -19.56
N LEU A 254 9.63 3.49 -19.16
CA LEU A 254 11.02 3.83 -18.84
C LEU A 254 11.78 4.26 -20.10
N ASP A 255 12.68 5.23 -19.96
CA ASP A 255 13.49 5.72 -21.09
C ASP A 255 14.42 4.62 -21.64
N ILE A 256 14.83 3.67 -20.77
CA ILE A 256 15.56 2.44 -21.15
C ILE A 256 14.83 1.64 -22.23
N ALA A 257 13.49 1.60 -22.19
CA ALA A 257 12.71 0.84 -23.16
C ALA A 257 12.76 1.46 -24.56
N SER A 258 13.18 2.72 -24.71
CA SER A 258 13.31 3.45 -25.99
C SER A 258 12.05 3.39 -26.87
N GLY A 259 10.87 3.33 -26.25
CA GLY A 259 9.58 3.19 -26.94
C GLY A 259 9.26 1.78 -27.45
N ASN A 260 10.11 0.79 -27.19
CA ASN A 260 9.87 -0.60 -27.56
C ASN A 260 8.82 -1.24 -26.63
N LYS A 261 7.65 -1.59 -27.20
CA LYS A 261 6.52 -2.22 -26.49
C LYS A 261 6.51 -3.75 -26.58
N SER A 262 7.63 -4.36 -26.96
CA SER A 262 7.74 -5.82 -27.05
C SER A 262 7.59 -6.48 -25.68
N ILE A 263 6.89 -7.62 -25.62
CA ILE A 263 6.79 -8.46 -24.42
C ILE A 263 8.16 -8.84 -23.84
N ILE A 264 9.20 -8.85 -24.68
CA ILE A 264 10.59 -9.12 -24.28
C ILE A 264 11.08 -8.10 -23.24
N VAL A 265 10.71 -6.82 -23.35
CA VAL A 265 11.15 -5.78 -22.39
C VAL A 265 10.62 -6.10 -21.00
N TYR A 266 9.34 -6.52 -20.91
CA TYR A 266 8.76 -6.96 -19.65
C TYR A 266 9.45 -8.21 -19.13
N LEU A 267 9.70 -9.24 -19.97
CA LEU A 267 10.40 -10.45 -19.54
C LEU A 267 11.84 -10.15 -19.05
N LEU A 268 12.56 -9.23 -19.71
CA LEU A 268 13.90 -8.80 -19.29
C LEU A 268 13.86 -8.05 -17.95
N SER A 269 12.80 -7.29 -17.67
CA SER A 269 12.68 -6.58 -16.38
C SER A 269 12.65 -7.52 -15.17
N TRP A 270 12.27 -8.79 -15.34
CA TRP A 270 12.34 -9.80 -14.28
C TRP A 270 13.76 -10.18 -13.87
N ILE A 271 14.76 -9.94 -14.74
CA ILE A 271 16.16 -10.12 -14.39
C ILE A 271 16.51 -9.26 -13.16
N TYR A 272 15.97 -8.04 -13.07
CA TYR A 272 16.16 -7.19 -11.90
C TYR A 272 15.68 -7.87 -10.61
N VAL A 273 14.48 -8.47 -10.63
CA VAL A 273 13.89 -9.16 -9.47
C VAL A 273 14.76 -10.35 -9.04
N LEU A 274 15.22 -11.15 -10.01
CA LEU A 274 16.11 -12.30 -9.74
C LEU A 274 17.46 -11.85 -9.17
N VAL A 275 18.06 -10.80 -9.71
CA VAL A 275 19.33 -10.24 -9.23
C VAL A 275 19.17 -9.66 -7.82
N ALA A 276 18.11 -8.90 -7.56
CA ALA A 276 17.82 -8.34 -6.24
C ALA A 276 17.63 -9.44 -5.19
N PHE A 277 16.90 -10.51 -5.55
CA PHE A 277 16.74 -11.68 -4.69
C PHE A 277 18.08 -12.40 -4.45
N GLY A 278 18.89 -12.61 -5.49
CA GLY A 278 20.23 -13.20 -5.36
C GLY A 278 21.15 -12.39 -4.45
N ILE A 279 21.17 -11.07 -4.58
CA ILE A 279 21.92 -10.16 -3.70
C ILE A 279 21.44 -10.31 -2.25
N TYR A 280 20.12 -10.32 -2.02
CA TYR A 280 19.56 -10.52 -0.69
C TYR A 280 20.01 -11.86 -0.08
N VAL A 281 19.93 -12.96 -0.82
CA VAL A 281 20.37 -14.29 -0.36
C VAL A 281 21.86 -14.29 -0.02
N VAL A 282 22.71 -13.69 -0.86
CA VAL A 282 24.16 -13.58 -0.59
C VAL A 282 24.43 -12.77 0.68
N ILE A 283 23.76 -11.63 0.87
CA ILE A 283 23.92 -10.81 2.07
C ILE A 283 23.41 -11.54 3.31
N ALA A 284 22.28 -12.25 3.22
CA ALA A 284 21.71 -13.02 4.33
C ALA A 284 22.65 -14.17 4.73
N TYR A 285 23.11 -14.95 3.76
CA TYR A 285 24.07 -16.03 4.00
C TYR A 285 25.38 -15.50 4.59
N ALA A 286 25.92 -14.41 4.05
CA ALA A 286 27.14 -13.78 4.58
C ALA A 286 26.92 -13.22 5.99
N ARG A 287 25.74 -12.67 6.28
CA ARG A 287 25.36 -12.19 7.61
C ARG A 287 25.43 -13.33 8.62
N ASP A 288 24.73 -14.43 8.35
CA ASP A 288 24.62 -15.55 9.28
C ASP A 288 25.96 -16.27 9.48
N ARG A 289 26.79 -16.34 8.41
CA ARG A 289 28.09 -16.99 8.47
C ARG A 289 29.18 -16.16 9.16
N TYR A 290 29.27 -14.87 8.84
CA TYR A 290 30.43 -14.05 9.15
C TYR A 290 30.20 -12.98 10.22
N VAL A 291 28.96 -12.54 10.49
CA VAL A 291 28.73 -11.41 11.42
C VAL A 291 29.18 -11.71 12.84
N ALA A 292 29.00 -12.92 13.35
CA ALA A 292 29.38 -13.24 14.73
C ALA A 292 30.86 -13.64 14.87
N LYS A 293 31.52 -14.05 13.77
CA LYS A 293 32.86 -14.66 13.82
C LYS A 293 33.93 -13.81 13.16
N GLU A 294 33.63 -13.19 12.02
CA GLU A 294 34.62 -12.47 11.20
C GLU A 294 33.99 -11.25 10.50
N HIS A 295 33.85 -10.15 11.25
CA HIS A 295 33.23 -8.91 10.75
C HIS A 295 33.86 -8.36 9.46
N ILE A 296 35.16 -8.62 9.21
CA ILE A 296 35.87 -8.11 8.04
C ILE A 296 35.35 -8.73 6.73
N TYR A 297 35.06 -10.03 6.70
CA TYR A 297 34.52 -10.68 5.50
C TYR A 297 33.09 -10.24 5.22
N TYR A 298 32.28 -10.05 6.26
CA TYR A 298 30.93 -9.50 6.07
C TYR A 298 30.98 -8.09 5.46
N ARG A 299 31.86 -7.21 5.97
CA ARG A 299 32.06 -5.87 5.40
C ARG A 299 32.62 -5.92 3.97
N LEU A 300 33.50 -6.89 3.67
CA LEU A 300 34.03 -7.10 2.32
C LEU A 300 32.90 -7.50 1.34
N VAL A 301 32.01 -8.41 1.73
CA VAL A 301 30.85 -8.78 0.91
C VAL A 301 29.96 -7.56 0.66
N GLN A 302 29.67 -6.76 1.69
CA GLN A 302 28.90 -5.52 1.52
C GLN A 302 29.59 -4.54 0.56
N PHE A 303 30.91 -4.37 0.69
CA PHE A 303 31.71 -3.54 -0.20
C PHE A 303 31.68 -4.02 -1.65
N LEU A 304 31.84 -5.32 -1.90
CA LEU A 304 31.77 -5.92 -3.23
C LEU A 304 30.38 -5.76 -3.87
N VAL A 305 29.32 -5.93 -3.08
CA VAL A 305 27.94 -5.70 -3.56
C VAL A 305 27.73 -4.23 -3.95
N ILE A 306 28.26 -3.28 -3.17
CA ILE A 306 28.17 -1.84 -3.49
C ILE A 306 28.94 -1.54 -4.79
N ILE A 307 30.16 -2.07 -4.95
CA ILE A 307 30.92 -1.90 -6.19
C ILE A 307 30.16 -2.47 -7.39
N LEU A 308 29.61 -3.68 -7.24
CA LEU A 308 28.81 -4.31 -8.30
C LEU A 308 27.61 -3.43 -8.68
N GLY A 309 26.91 -2.87 -7.70
CA GLY A 309 25.80 -1.94 -7.93
C GLY A 309 26.23 -0.69 -8.70
N ILE A 310 27.36 -0.08 -8.32
CA ILE A 310 27.92 1.10 -9.01
C ILE A 310 28.29 0.75 -10.46
N LEU A 311 28.95 -0.40 -10.68
CA LEU A 311 29.32 -0.85 -12.03
C LEU A 311 28.09 -1.10 -12.91
N VAL A 312 27.02 -1.67 -12.35
CA VAL A 312 25.75 -1.86 -13.07
C VAL A 312 25.14 -0.52 -13.46
N ILE A 313 25.11 0.46 -12.56
CA ILE A 313 24.58 1.81 -12.87
C ILE A 313 25.42 2.48 -13.96
N ILE A 314 26.75 2.40 -13.89
CA ILE A 314 27.65 2.95 -14.92
C ILE A 314 27.40 2.27 -16.27
N ALA A 315 27.22 0.94 -16.29
CA ALA A 315 26.90 0.20 -17.50
C ALA A 315 25.54 0.65 -18.08
N LEU A 316 24.51 0.80 -17.26
CA LEU A 316 23.20 1.29 -17.70
C LEU A 316 23.31 2.69 -18.31
N LEU A 317 24.01 3.63 -17.66
CA LEU A 317 24.22 4.99 -18.17
C LEU A 317 25.02 5.04 -19.48
N LYS A 318 25.95 4.11 -19.69
CA LYS A 318 26.82 4.09 -20.88
C LYS A 318 26.20 3.38 -22.07
N PHE A 319 25.45 2.29 -21.84
CA PHE A 319 24.94 1.41 -22.89
C PHE A 319 23.45 1.60 -23.18
N THR A 320 22.72 2.35 -22.36
CA THR A 320 21.28 2.61 -22.53
C THR A 320 20.96 4.09 -22.31
N ASN A 321 19.79 4.54 -22.76
CA ASN A 321 19.29 5.91 -22.52
C ASN A 321 18.74 6.09 -21.10
N PHE A 322 19.40 5.49 -20.10
CA PHE A 322 18.96 5.50 -18.72
C PHE A 322 19.03 6.89 -18.12
N ASN A 323 17.92 7.37 -17.54
CA ASN A 323 17.86 8.63 -16.82
C ASN A 323 17.87 8.39 -15.31
N PHE A 324 18.33 9.35 -14.52
CA PHE A 324 18.26 9.30 -13.06
C PHE A 324 16.81 9.12 -12.56
N MET A 325 15.84 9.71 -13.26
CA MET A 325 14.41 9.53 -12.94
C MET A 325 13.92 8.08 -13.12
N ASP A 326 14.54 7.28 -14.00
CA ASP A 326 14.19 5.87 -14.18
C ASP A 326 14.47 5.05 -12.91
N ILE A 327 15.39 5.48 -12.03
CA ILE A 327 15.62 4.83 -10.72
C ILE A 327 14.34 4.93 -9.88
N PHE A 328 13.76 6.13 -9.76
CA PHE A 328 12.54 6.31 -8.96
C PHE A 328 11.35 5.62 -9.61
N THR A 329 11.20 5.74 -10.93
CA THR A 329 10.11 5.09 -11.68
C THR A 329 10.20 3.57 -11.59
N SER A 330 11.41 2.99 -11.64
CA SER A 330 11.60 1.55 -11.46
C SER A 330 11.30 1.08 -10.03
N LEU A 331 11.55 1.89 -8.98
CA LEU A 331 11.11 1.55 -7.63
C LEU A 331 9.58 1.46 -7.53
N LEU A 332 8.84 2.34 -8.21
CA LEU A 332 7.37 2.28 -8.28
C LEU A 332 6.86 1.01 -8.99
N ALA A 333 7.67 0.40 -9.85
CA ALA A 333 7.37 -0.87 -10.51
C ALA A 333 7.72 -2.08 -9.62
N PHE A 334 8.95 -2.11 -9.11
CA PHE A 334 9.51 -3.30 -8.48
C PHE A 334 9.16 -3.47 -7.01
N ILE A 335 8.94 -2.39 -6.23
CA ILE A 335 8.52 -2.52 -4.83
C ILE A 335 7.13 -3.19 -4.74
N PRO A 336 6.10 -2.76 -5.48
CA PRO A 336 4.81 -3.46 -5.47
C PRO A 336 4.91 -4.90 -5.95
N THR A 337 5.73 -5.17 -6.97
CA THR A 337 5.97 -6.52 -7.47
C THR A 337 6.58 -7.42 -6.39
N GLY A 338 7.61 -6.93 -5.69
CA GLY A 338 8.21 -7.62 -4.55
C GLY A 338 7.20 -7.91 -3.44
N TRP A 339 6.35 -6.92 -3.15
CA TRP A 339 5.25 -7.10 -2.21
C TRP A 339 4.25 -8.18 -2.65
N GLY A 340 3.79 -8.17 -3.91
CA GLY A 340 2.91 -9.19 -4.47
C GLY A 340 3.50 -10.60 -4.40
N MET A 341 4.80 -10.75 -4.70
CA MET A 341 5.49 -12.03 -4.53
C MET A 341 5.49 -12.51 -3.08
N ILE A 342 5.75 -11.61 -2.11
CA ILE A 342 5.72 -11.94 -0.68
C ILE A 342 4.33 -12.43 -0.28
N LEU A 343 3.26 -11.77 -0.73
CA LEU A 343 1.89 -12.18 -0.44
C LEU A 343 1.55 -13.56 -1.00
N ILE A 344 1.92 -13.84 -2.26
CA ILE A 344 1.73 -15.16 -2.87
C ILE A 344 2.52 -16.23 -2.10
N CYS A 345 3.77 -15.94 -1.71
CA CYS A 345 4.58 -16.83 -0.89
C CYS A 345 3.95 -17.10 0.49
N GLN A 346 3.25 -16.12 1.09
CA GLN A 346 2.52 -16.34 2.34
C GLN A 346 1.37 -17.34 2.18
N VAL A 347 0.61 -17.24 1.09
CA VAL A 347 -0.48 -18.18 0.78
C VAL A 347 0.06 -19.60 0.57
N LEU A 348 1.20 -19.71 -0.11
CA LEU A 348 1.88 -20.98 -0.42
C LEU A 348 2.82 -21.48 0.67
N ARG A 349 2.89 -20.79 1.83
CA ARG A 349 3.86 -21.07 2.89
C ARG A 349 3.90 -22.52 3.33
N SER A 350 2.75 -23.20 3.44
CA SER A 350 2.69 -24.61 3.83
C SER A 350 3.45 -25.53 2.89
N PHE A 351 3.51 -25.19 1.60
CA PHE A 351 4.27 -25.93 0.60
C PHE A 351 5.74 -25.51 0.60
N LEU A 352 6.03 -24.22 0.74
CA LEU A 352 7.39 -23.69 0.73
C LEU A 352 8.23 -24.12 1.95
N GLN A 353 7.60 -24.26 3.12
CA GLN A 353 8.28 -24.72 4.34
C GLN A 353 8.77 -26.17 4.24
N SER A 354 8.13 -27.02 3.42
CA SER A 354 8.62 -28.37 3.16
C SER A 354 9.77 -28.42 2.15
N THR A 355 10.05 -27.32 1.44
CA THR A 355 11.05 -27.25 0.36
C THR A 355 12.40 -26.70 0.83
N ILE A 356 12.66 -26.65 2.15
CA ILE A 356 13.88 -26.03 2.67
C ILE A 356 15.12 -26.81 2.20
N LEU A 357 15.87 -26.10 1.35
CA LEU A 357 17.31 -26.17 1.15
C LEU A 357 18.04 -25.71 2.42
#